data_AF-A0A976GT22-F1
#
_entry.id   AF-A0A976GT22-F1
#
_cell.length_a   1.000
_cell.length_b   1.000
_cell.length_c   1.000
_cell.angle_alpha   90.00
_cell.angle_beta   90.00
_cell.angle_gamma   90.00
#
_symmetry.space_group_name_H-M   'P 1'
#
loop_
_entity.id
_entity.type
_entity.pdbx_description
1 polymer ?
#
loop_
_entity_poly.entity_id
_entity_poly.type
_entity_poly.pdbx_seq_one_letter_code
_entity_poly.pdbx_strand_id
1 'polypeptide(L)'
;MNAVITKEYISSLKNNGNGDLGYLVKNQKDNPSIVYILENLGYLPKNIDSAFLFDLLHHEYHKIRFLAAKNIAKVNKIESLKYLFDVFEKEMDTSVRREIVSSIGRLRSPENKPYLFKILEDNDPKIVCQAIRGLLVYNQDKEVIDNLKPLINHANEMVRTIIYKQFFADADTKEKQGLSHQETYDFLKNVVVNGDVLEVLKSVPNESVHLTFTSPPYYNARDYSIYPSYQDYLNSLEEVFKETHRITKEGRFLIVNTSPIIIPRVSRSHSSKRYPIPFDLHHYLVKNGWEFIDDIVWLKPEYSVKNRIGGFMQHRKPLMYKPNAVTEYLMVYRKQTTKLIDWNIRSYDYQTTQESKVPEGYEKTNVWKIDPCFDKIHSAVFPVELCKRVIQYYSFKNDLIFDPFAGSGTVGRTAKALGRKFFLTEKNPTYFEYMKSKAKPNLLGEFETQFFWTLEEFVNHVLP
;
A
#
# COMPACT_ATOMS: atom_id res chain seq x y z
N MET A 1 50.14 22.70 6.42
CA MET A 1 49.04 22.78 5.44
C MET A 1 48.28 21.46 5.50
N ASN A 2 47.04 21.46 5.98
CA ASN A 2 46.20 20.26 5.87
C ASN A 2 45.84 20.12 4.39
N ALA A 3 46.45 19.15 3.71
CA ALA A 3 46.07 18.81 2.35
C ALA A 3 44.57 18.47 2.34
N VAL A 4 43.80 19.14 1.49
CA VAL A 4 42.38 18.83 1.30
C VAL A 4 42.29 17.39 0.80
N ILE A 5 41.60 16.53 1.54
CA ILE A 5 41.43 15.13 1.17
C ILE A 5 40.45 15.08 0.00
N THR A 6 40.94 14.79 -1.20
CA THR A 6 40.11 14.65 -2.41
C THR A 6 39.88 13.17 -2.76
N LYS A 7 38.90 12.90 -3.62
CA LYS A 7 38.61 11.52 -4.08
C LYS A 7 39.74 10.95 -4.93
N GLU A 8 40.42 11.81 -5.69
CA GLU A 8 41.56 11.49 -6.53
C GLU A 8 42.74 11.06 -5.66
N TYR A 9 43.00 11.78 -4.57
CA TYR A 9 44.04 11.45 -3.61
C TYR A 9 43.77 10.12 -2.88
N ILE A 10 42.53 9.90 -2.41
CA ILE A 10 42.16 8.59 -1.84
C ILE A 10 42.36 7.48 -2.88
N SER A 11 42.06 7.75 -4.15
CA SER A 11 42.19 6.76 -5.21
C SER A 11 43.63 6.43 -5.57
N SER A 12 44.55 7.40 -5.54
CA SER A 12 45.98 7.14 -5.74
C SER A 12 46.56 6.26 -4.63
N LEU A 13 46.19 6.51 -3.37
CA LEU A 13 46.69 5.71 -2.24
C LEU A 13 46.22 4.24 -2.27
N LYS A 14 45.02 3.96 -2.80
CA LYS A 14 44.53 2.58 -2.99
C LYS A 14 45.39 1.77 -3.92
N ASN A 15 45.88 2.38 -5.00
CA ASN A 15 46.64 1.68 -6.04
C ASN A 15 48.08 1.36 -5.60
N ASN A 16 48.61 2.11 -4.63
CA ASN A 16 49.96 1.89 -4.09
C ASN A 16 50.04 0.66 -3.17
N GLY A 17 48.93 0.23 -2.57
CA GLY A 17 48.82 -1.03 -1.81
C GLY A 17 49.61 -1.15 -0.50
N ASN A 18 50.46 -0.17 -0.16
CA ASN A 18 51.48 -0.25 0.90
C ASN A 18 51.04 0.28 2.28
N GLY A 19 49.74 0.34 2.58
CA GLY A 19 49.25 0.79 3.90
C GLY A 19 49.05 2.30 4.08
N ASP A 20 49.33 3.11 3.05
CA ASP A 20 49.19 4.57 3.08
C ASP A 20 47.77 5.04 3.45
N LEU A 21 46.73 4.27 3.09
CA LEU A 21 45.35 4.57 3.50
C LEU A 21 45.15 4.43 5.00
N GLY A 22 45.75 3.41 5.61
CA GLY A 22 45.71 3.23 7.06
C GLY A 22 46.36 4.40 7.78
N TYR A 23 47.50 4.89 7.24
CA TYR A 23 48.17 6.08 7.76
C TYR A 23 47.31 7.35 7.58
N LEU A 24 46.70 7.53 6.39
CA LEU A 24 45.81 8.66 6.12
C LEU A 24 44.65 8.71 7.13
N VAL A 25 44.00 7.57 7.37
CA VAL A 25 42.89 7.46 8.32
C VAL A 25 43.34 7.71 9.74
N LYS A 26 44.45 7.11 10.20
CA LYS A 26 44.98 7.28 11.57
C LYS A 26 45.37 8.74 11.89
N ASN A 27 45.71 9.53 10.88
CA ASN A 27 46.06 10.95 11.04
C ASN A 27 44.85 11.89 11.10
N GLN A 28 43.63 11.42 10.84
CA GLN A 28 42.45 12.26 10.95
C GLN A 28 42.01 12.36 12.40
N LYS A 29 41.70 13.59 12.84
CA LYS A 29 41.27 13.88 14.23
C LYS A 29 39.76 14.06 14.36
N ASP A 30 39.03 14.14 13.25
CA ASP A 30 37.59 14.39 13.22
C ASP A 30 36.82 13.29 12.46
N ASN A 31 35.62 12.99 12.95
CA ASN A 31 34.75 11.97 12.37
C ASN A 31 34.34 12.27 10.91
N PRO A 32 33.98 13.51 10.52
CA PRO A 32 33.63 13.83 9.14
C PRO A 32 34.73 13.46 8.12
N SER A 33 36.00 13.75 8.42
CA SER A 33 37.12 13.41 7.54
C SER A 33 37.28 11.89 7.38
N ILE A 34 37.17 11.11 8.46
CA ILE A 34 37.22 9.65 8.40
C ILE A 34 36.05 9.10 7.58
N VAL A 35 34.83 9.59 7.82
CA VAL A 35 33.63 9.21 7.06
C VAL A 35 33.82 9.50 5.58
N TYR A 36 34.29 10.70 5.23
CA TYR A 36 34.55 11.08 3.84
C TYR A 36 35.54 10.13 3.16
N ILE A 37 36.62 9.73 3.84
CA ILE A 37 37.57 8.76 3.28
C ILE A 37 36.87 7.42 3.01
N LEU A 38 36.17 6.88 4.01
CA LEU A 38 35.55 5.55 3.92
C LEU A 38 34.42 5.47 2.89
N GLU A 39 33.67 6.56 2.68
CA GLU A 39 32.63 6.65 1.64
C GLU A 39 33.23 6.65 0.23
N ASN A 40 34.45 7.17 0.08
CA ASN A 40 35.13 7.34 -1.21
C ASN A 40 36.19 6.26 -1.51
N LEU A 41 36.24 5.18 -0.72
CA LEU A 41 37.13 4.04 -1.01
C LEU A 41 36.78 3.32 -2.32
N GLY A 42 35.51 3.26 -2.74
CA GLY A 42 35.15 2.60 -4.00
C GLY A 42 35.52 1.11 -4.02
N TYR A 43 36.10 0.63 -5.13
CA TYR A 43 36.69 -0.72 -5.26
C TYR A 43 38.02 -0.80 -4.48
N LEU A 44 38.25 -1.93 -3.81
CA LEU A 44 39.48 -2.21 -3.06
C LEU A 44 40.22 -3.39 -3.70
N PRO A 45 41.50 -3.24 -4.10
CA PRO A 45 42.32 -4.34 -4.59
C PRO A 45 42.46 -5.47 -3.55
N LYS A 46 42.56 -6.73 -4.00
CA LYS A 46 42.65 -7.88 -3.09
C LYS A 46 43.88 -7.86 -2.17
N ASN A 47 44.99 -7.32 -2.66
CA ASN A 47 46.27 -7.23 -1.97
C ASN A 47 46.40 -6.00 -1.06
N ILE A 48 45.35 -5.18 -0.93
CA ILE A 48 45.41 -3.99 -0.10
C ILE A 48 45.63 -4.35 1.38
N ASP A 49 46.46 -3.57 2.06
CA ASP A 49 46.47 -3.55 3.52
C ASP A 49 45.17 -2.94 4.05
N SER A 50 44.31 -3.82 4.57
CA SER A 50 43.00 -3.50 5.10
C SER A 50 42.95 -3.53 6.62
N ALA A 51 44.09 -3.64 7.33
CA ALA A 51 44.13 -3.81 8.78
C ALA A 51 43.43 -2.67 9.52
N PHE A 52 43.60 -1.43 9.05
CA PHE A 52 42.97 -0.24 9.64
C PHE A 52 41.43 -0.31 9.66
N LEU A 53 40.80 -1.05 8.74
CA LEU A 53 39.34 -1.18 8.74
C LEU A 53 38.85 -2.00 9.94
N PHE A 54 39.63 -2.97 10.40
CA PHE A 54 39.29 -3.77 11.58
C PHE A 54 39.40 -2.93 12.86
N ASP A 55 40.42 -2.07 12.96
CA ASP A 55 40.55 -1.12 14.07
C ASP A 55 39.31 -0.20 14.18
N LEU A 56 38.81 0.27 13.02
CA LEU A 56 37.64 1.15 12.95
C LEU A 56 36.31 0.49 13.32
N LEU A 57 36.23 -0.85 13.42
CA LEU A 57 35.05 -1.55 13.91
C LEU A 57 34.78 -1.31 15.39
N HIS A 58 35.76 -0.80 16.15
CA HIS A 58 35.60 -0.47 17.58
C HIS A 58 35.48 1.04 17.83
N HIS A 59 35.35 1.84 16.76
CA HIS A 59 35.27 3.29 16.87
C HIS A 59 33.98 3.74 17.57
N GLU A 60 34.02 4.77 18.42
CA GLU A 60 32.84 5.24 19.19
C GLU A 60 31.67 5.69 18.30
N TYR A 61 31.98 6.27 17.14
CA TYR A 61 30.99 6.75 16.18
C TYR A 61 30.45 5.63 15.24
N HIS A 62 29.16 5.33 15.35
CA HIS A 62 28.49 4.24 14.64
C HIS A 62 28.64 4.30 13.11
N LYS A 63 28.61 5.48 12.48
CA LYS A 63 28.75 5.63 11.03
C LYS A 63 30.11 5.16 10.53
N ILE A 64 31.17 5.35 11.32
CA ILE A 64 32.52 4.86 11.00
C ILE A 64 32.55 3.34 11.08
N ARG A 65 32.00 2.74 12.16
CA ARG A 65 31.89 1.28 12.27
C ARG A 65 31.09 0.66 11.12
N PHE A 66 29.96 1.27 10.77
CA PHE A 66 29.13 0.88 9.62
C PHE A 66 29.95 0.88 8.32
N LEU A 67 30.67 1.97 8.03
CA LEU A 67 31.46 2.09 6.81
C LEU A 67 32.68 1.16 6.83
N ALA A 68 33.27 0.92 8.00
CA ALA A 68 34.35 -0.05 8.16
C ALA A 68 33.88 -1.47 7.81
N ALA A 69 32.77 -1.94 8.42
CA ALA A 69 32.16 -3.23 8.10
C ALA A 69 31.86 -3.36 6.59
N LYS A 70 31.24 -2.32 6.01
CA LYS A 70 30.90 -2.25 4.59
C LYS A 70 32.10 -2.41 3.67
N ASN A 71 33.24 -1.83 4.04
CA ASN A 71 34.47 -1.85 3.26
C ASN A 71 35.28 -3.15 3.46
N ILE A 72 35.23 -3.77 4.64
CA ILE A 72 35.86 -5.08 4.90
C ILE A 72 35.31 -6.13 3.92
N ALA A 73 33.99 -6.17 3.71
CA ALA A 73 33.37 -7.08 2.77
C ALA A 73 33.84 -6.89 1.31
N LYS A 74 34.34 -5.71 0.93
CA LYS A 74 34.83 -5.46 -0.44
C LYS A 74 36.18 -6.13 -0.70
N VAL A 75 36.99 -6.30 0.35
CA VAL A 75 38.28 -6.98 0.27
C VAL A 75 38.08 -8.50 0.10
N ASN A 76 36.91 -9.01 0.52
CA ASN A 76 36.46 -10.38 0.30
C ASN A 76 37.43 -11.46 0.85
N LYS A 77 37.97 -11.20 2.04
CA LYS A 77 38.87 -12.10 2.77
C LYS A 77 38.06 -12.98 3.73
N ILE A 78 38.17 -14.30 3.59
CA ILE A 78 37.38 -15.26 4.40
C ILE A 78 37.74 -15.19 5.88
N GLU A 79 38.98 -14.82 6.17
CA GLU A 79 39.56 -14.67 7.50
C GLU A 79 38.83 -13.58 8.31
N SER A 80 38.14 -12.66 7.62
CA SER A 80 37.33 -11.62 8.27
C SER A 80 36.03 -12.12 8.90
N LEU A 81 35.55 -13.32 8.53
CA LEU A 81 34.25 -13.86 8.97
C LEU A 81 34.13 -13.89 10.49
N LYS A 82 35.06 -14.58 11.15
CA LYS A 82 35.03 -14.74 12.60
C LYS A 82 35.09 -13.39 13.30
N TYR A 83 35.97 -12.51 12.84
CA TYR A 83 36.10 -11.18 13.43
C TYR A 83 34.83 -10.34 13.29
N LEU A 84 34.23 -10.33 12.10
CA LEU A 84 32.96 -9.63 11.85
C LEU A 84 31.85 -10.18 12.75
N PHE A 85 31.78 -11.50 12.90
CA PHE A 85 30.80 -12.13 13.79
C PHE A 85 31.03 -11.78 15.27
N ASP A 86 32.28 -11.82 15.75
CA ASP A 86 32.63 -11.46 17.12
C ASP A 86 32.28 -9.98 17.43
N VAL A 87 32.42 -9.10 16.45
CA VAL A 87 31.98 -7.69 16.55
C VAL A 87 30.45 -7.59 16.54
N PHE A 88 29.77 -8.35 15.68
CA PHE A 88 28.31 -8.38 15.62
C PHE A 88 27.67 -8.76 16.97
N GLU A 89 28.24 -9.73 17.70
CA GLU A 89 27.72 -10.16 19.00
C GLU A 89 27.80 -9.08 20.08
N LYS A 90 28.71 -8.10 19.93
CA LYS A 90 28.94 -7.01 20.90
C LYS A 90 28.35 -5.68 20.46
N GLU A 91 28.01 -5.53 19.18
CA GLU A 91 27.49 -4.30 18.61
C GLU A 91 26.03 -4.08 19.02
N MET A 92 25.73 -2.87 19.49
CA MET A 92 24.38 -2.49 19.94
C MET A 92 23.61 -1.69 18.89
N ASP A 93 24.30 -1.03 17.95
CA ASP A 93 23.66 -0.25 16.90
C ASP A 93 23.09 -1.16 15.80
N THR A 94 21.76 -1.25 15.69
CA THR A 94 21.07 -2.05 14.67
C THR A 94 21.57 -1.80 13.25
N SER A 95 21.92 -0.57 12.88
CA SER A 95 22.36 -0.26 11.51
C SER A 95 23.74 -0.85 11.21
N VAL A 96 24.65 -0.79 12.19
CA VAL A 96 25.98 -1.41 12.11
C VAL A 96 25.86 -2.93 12.13
N ARG A 97 25.08 -3.51 13.06
CA ARG A 97 24.80 -4.95 13.12
C ARG A 97 24.31 -5.46 11.76
N ARG A 98 23.30 -4.80 11.18
CA ARG A 98 22.74 -5.18 9.87
C ARG A 98 23.79 -5.12 8.76
N GLU A 99 24.64 -4.09 8.74
CA GLU A 99 25.71 -4.00 7.74
C GLU A 99 26.78 -5.08 7.94
N ILE A 100 27.09 -5.46 9.17
CA ILE A 100 27.99 -6.60 9.46
C ILE A 100 27.39 -7.89 8.92
N VAL A 101 26.10 -8.18 9.19
CA VAL A 101 25.42 -9.37 8.62
C VAL A 101 25.41 -9.32 7.09
N SER A 102 25.14 -8.15 6.51
CA SER A 102 25.23 -7.94 5.06
C SER A 102 26.65 -8.20 4.52
N SER A 103 27.67 -7.83 5.29
CA SER A 103 29.08 -8.03 4.97
C SER A 103 29.47 -9.50 5.00
N ILE A 104 29.04 -10.24 6.02
CA ILE A 104 29.18 -11.71 6.13
C ILE A 104 28.50 -12.41 4.94
N GLY A 105 27.27 -12.01 4.61
CA GLY A 105 26.53 -12.58 3.47
C GLY A 105 27.19 -12.27 2.11
N ARG A 106 27.82 -11.11 1.95
CA ARG A 106 28.50 -10.71 0.69
C ARG A 106 29.75 -11.52 0.37
N LEU A 107 30.35 -12.21 1.34
CA LEU A 107 31.49 -13.08 1.12
C LEU A 107 31.15 -14.30 0.24
N ARG A 108 29.88 -14.70 0.22
CA ARG A 108 29.34 -15.78 -0.63
C ARG A 108 30.17 -17.07 -0.61
N SER A 109 30.67 -17.47 0.56
CA SER A 109 31.32 -18.77 0.72
C SER A 109 30.54 -19.65 1.72
N PRO A 110 30.57 -20.98 1.57
CA PRO A 110 29.86 -21.91 2.45
C PRO A 110 30.17 -21.74 3.95
N GLU A 111 31.36 -21.26 4.29
CA GLU A 111 31.82 -21.01 5.66
C GLU A 111 31.04 -19.90 6.37
N ASN A 112 30.29 -19.05 5.63
CA ASN A 112 29.44 -18.03 6.25
C ASN A 112 28.10 -18.59 6.78
N LYS A 113 27.65 -19.75 6.29
CA LYS A 113 26.33 -20.31 6.61
C LYS A 113 26.11 -20.52 8.12
N PRO A 114 27.05 -21.14 8.88
CA PRO A 114 26.85 -21.37 10.31
C PRO A 114 26.66 -20.07 11.11
N TYR A 115 27.38 -19.01 10.72
CA TYR A 115 27.22 -17.69 11.33
C TYR A 115 25.84 -17.10 11.01
N LEU A 116 25.42 -17.16 9.75
CA LEU A 116 24.11 -16.67 9.33
C LEU A 116 22.95 -17.45 9.97
N PHE A 117 23.08 -18.77 10.15
CA PHE A 117 22.10 -19.58 10.88
C PHE A 117 21.96 -19.12 12.33
N LYS A 118 23.07 -18.90 13.03
CA LYS A 118 23.04 -18.36 14.40
C LYS A 118 22.38 -16.98 14.46
N ILE A 119 22.56 -16.15 13.43
CA ILE A 119 21.93 -14.82 13.33
C ILE A 119 20.41 -14.91 13.10
N LEU A 120 19.87 -16.01 12.58
CA LEU A 120 18.42 -16.17 12.42
C LEU A 120 17.67 -16.17 13.76
N GLU A 121 18.36 -16.43 14.87
CA GLU A 121 17.82 -16.42 16.23
C GLU A 121 17.77 -15.02 16.86
N ASP A 122 18.19 -13.97 16.13
CA ASP A 122 18.21 -12.60 16.65
C ASP A 122 16.81 -12.04 16.92
N ASN A 123 16.68 -11.22 17.97
CA ASN A 123 15.42 -10.58 18.31
C ASN A 123 15.07 -9.41 17.38
N ASP A 124 16.05 -8.81 16.68
CA ASP A 124 15.79 -7.73 15.73
C ASP A 124 15.42 -8.29 14.35
N PRO A 125 14.17 -8.12 13.88
CA PRO A 125 13.73 -8.68 12.60
C PRO A 125 14.49 -8.11 11.40
N LYS A 126 15.09 -6.91 11.49
CA LYS A 126 15.91 -6.37 10.40
C LYS A 126 17.21 -7.16 10.24
N ILE A 127 17.75 -7.68 11.34
CA ILE A 127 18.94 -8.52 11.37
C ILE A 127 18.62 -9.90 10.81
N VAL A 128 17.53 -10.52 11.29
CA VAL A 128 17.03 -11.80 10.78
C VAL A 128 16.77 -11.73 9.27
N CYS A 129 16.04 -10.71 8.80
CA CYS A 129 15.79 -10.50 7.36
C CYS A 129 17.09 -10.35 6.55
N GLN A 130 18.10 -9.69 7.10
CA GLN A 130 19.38 -9.53 6.43
C GLN A 130 20.18 -10.84 6.37
N ALA A 131 20.08 -11.70 7.38
CA ALA A 131 20.67 -13.03 7.38
C ALA A 131 19.95 -13.95 6.38
N ILE A 132 18.61 -13.95 6.35
CA ILE A 132 17.82 -14.64 5.32
C ILE A 132 18.32 -14.25 3.93
N ARG A 133 18.45 -12.94 3.65
CA ARG A 133 18.96 -12.47 2.36
C ARG A 133 20.36 -13.00 2.02
N GLY A 134 21.26 -13.11 3.01
CA GLY A 134 22.58 -13.71 2.82
C GLY A 134 22.51 -15.20 2.47
N LEU A 135 21.62 -15.93 3.13
CA LEU A 135 21.41 -17.37 2.95
C LEU A 135 20.70 -17.71 1.63
N LEU A 136 19.80 -16.84 1.13
CA LEU A 136 19.06 -17.08 -0.13
C LEU A 136 19.93 -17.14 -1.39
N VAL A 137 21.22 -16.79 -1.30
CA VAL A 137 22.19 -17.07 -2.37
C VAL A 137 22.37 -18.58 -2.57
N TYR A 138 22.08 -19.39 -1.55
CA TYR A 138 22.14 -20.85 -1.52
C TYR A 138 20.74 -21.47 -1.47
N ASN A 139 19.77 -20.91 -2.19
CA ASN A 139 18.36 -21.32 -2.12
C ASN A 139 18.07 -22.77 -2.54
N GLN A 140 19.04 -23.48 -3.13
CA GLN A 140 18.96 -24.91 -3.48
C GLN A 140 19.65 -25.82 -2.44
N ASP A 141 20.39 -25.26 -1.49
CA ASP A 141 21.08 -26.01 -0.44
C ASP A 141 20.06 -26.51 0.59
N LYS A 142 20.01 -27.83 0.79
CA LYS A 142 19.07 -28.48 1.72
C LYS A 142 19.20 -27.96 3.15
N GLU A 143 20.43 -27.77 3.63
CA GLU A 143 20.69 -27.28 4.99
C GLU A 143 20.12 -25.86 5.16
N VAL A 144 20.27 -25.01 4.15
CA VAL A 144 19.72 -23.65 4.15
C VAL A 144 18.19 -23.69 4.14
N ILE A 145 17.58 -24.52 3.30
CA ILE A 145 16.13 -24.69 3.23
C ILE A 145 15.57 -25.16 4.58
N ASP A 146 16.21 -26.15 5.21
CA ASP A 146 15.77 -26.73 6.48
C ASP A 146 15.84 -25.71 7.64
N ASN A 147 16.79 -24.76 7.58
CA ASN A 147 16.88 -23.65 8.55
C ASN A 147 15.92 -22.49 8.24
N LEU A 148 15.59 -22.22 6.97
CA LEU A 148 14.74 -21.09 6.59
C LEU A 148 13.23 -21.41 6.65
N LYS A 149 12.80 -22.60 6.23
CA LYS A 149 11.36 -22.96 6.19
C LYS A 149 10.64 -22.81 7.54
N PRO A 150 11.22 -23.19 8.70
CA PRO A 150 10.55 -23.04 10.01
C PRO A 150 10.18 -21.59 10.36
N LEU A 151 10.88 -20.61 9.79
CA LEU A 151 10.63 -19.19 10.01
C LEU A 151 9.29 -18.70 9.42
N ILE A 152 8.53 -19.56 8.72
CA ILE A 152 7.13 -19.28 8.36
C ILE A 152 6.24 -19.03 9.57
N ASN A 153 6.62 -19.59 10.73
CA ASN A 153 5.93 -19.40 12.01
C ASN A 153 6.64 -18.39 12.94
N HIS A 154 7.59 -17.61 12.42
CA HIS A 154 8.34 -16.63 13.20
C HIS A 154 7.40 -15.57 13.80
N ALA A 155 7.70 -15.06 15.00
CA ALA A 155 6.83 -14.10 15.70
C ALA A 155 6.63 -12.77 14.94
N ASN A 156 7.65 -12.34 14.18
CA ASN A 156 7.59 -11.12 13.36
C ASN A 156 7.02 -11.36 11.95
N GLU A 157 6.06 -10.52 11.56
CA GLU A 157 5.35 -10.54 10.27
C GLU A 157 6.29 -10.46 9.07
N MET A 158 7.28 -9.56 9.11
CA MET A 158 8.20 -9.30 7.99
C MET A 158 9.00 -10.55 7.64
N VAL A 159 9.46 -11.27 8.66
CA VAL A 159 10.17 -12.55 8.49
C VAL A 159 9.24 -13.58 7.86
N ARG A 160 8.02 -13.76 8.41
CA ARG A 160 7.03 -14.69 7.84
C ARG A 160 6.74 -14.37 6.37
N THR A 161 6.56 -13.10 6.02
CA THR A 161 6.28 -12.65 4.64
C THR A 161 7.39 -13.02 3.67
N ILE A 162 8.66 -12.81 4.04
CA ILE A 162 9.81 -13.16 3.19
C ILE A 162 9.83 -14.68 2.94
N ILE A 163 9.63 -15.46 3.99
CA ILE A 163 9.68 -16.93 3.92
C ILE A 163 8.49 -17.48 3.13
N TYR A 164 7.28 -16.97 3.38
CA TYR A 164 6.09 -17.32 2.61
C TYR A 164 6.30 -17.05 1.12
N LYS A 165 6.79 -15.85 0.77
CA LYS A 165 7.08 -15.48 -0.62
C LYS A 165 8.11 -16.40 -1.27
N GLN A 166 9.15 -16.78 -0.54
CA GLN A 166 10.25 -17.55 -1.10
C GLN A 166 9.91 -19.03 -1.34
N PHE A 167 9.09 -19.63 -0.49
CA PHE A 167 8.89 -21.09 -0.50
C PHE A 167 7.45 -21.53 -0.78
N PHE A 168 6.47 -20.62 -0.70
CA PHE A 168 5.06 -20.99 -0.71
C PHE A 168 4.21 -20.22 -1.74
N ALA A 169 4.62 -19.01 -2.15
CA ALA A 169 3.83 -18.19 -3.07
C ALA A 169 3.60 -18.83 -4.46
N ASP A 170 4.55 -19.61 -4.97
CA ASP A 170 4.42 -20.25 -6.30
C ASP A 170 3.48 -21.48 -6.29
N ALA A 171 3.21 -22.06 -5.12
CA ALA A 171 2.27 -23.18 -4.99
C ALA A 171 0.80 -22.75 -5.19
N ASP A 172 0.50 -21.46 -5.01
CA ASP A 172 -0.82 -20.87 -5.27
C ASP A 172 -1.06 -20.53 -6.76
N THR A 173 -0.05 -20.74 -7.61
CA THR A 173 -0.12 -20.55 -9.07
C THR A 173 -0.72 -21.76 -9.80
N LYS A 174 -1.78 -22.38 -9.26
CA LYS A 174 -2.61 -23.26 -10.09
C LYS A 174 -3.07 -22.47 -11.31
N GLU A 175 -2.99 -23.06 -12.51
CA GLU A 175 -3.42 -22.47 -13.78
C GLU A 175 -4.75 -21.73 -13.58
N LYS A 176 -4.72 -20.40 -13.50
CA LYS A 176 -5.94 -19.59 -13.44
C LYS A 176 -6.57 -19.69 -14.82
N GLN A 177 -7.52 -20.61 -14.99
CA GLN A 177 -8.44 -20.61 -16.11
C GLN A 177 -9.24 -19.31 -16.05
N GLY A 178 -8.90 -18.34 -16.90
CA GLY A 178 -9.53 -17.02 -16.86
C GLY A 178 -8.92 -16.04 -17.86
N LEU A 179 -9.52 -14.85 -17.92
CA LEU A 179 -9.04 -13.73 -18.73
C LEU A 179 -7.66 -13.26 -18.24
N SER A 180 -6.91 -12.59 -19.12
CA SER A 180 -5.66 -11.95 -18.70
C SER A 180 -5.90 -10.90 -17.60
N HIS A 181 -4.84 -10.53 -16.88
CA HIS A 181 -4.97 -9.67 -15.70
C HIS A 181 -5.51 -8.26 -16.04
N GLN A 182 -5.31 -7.78 -17.26
CA GLN A 182 -5.80 -6.50 -17.77
C GLN A 182 -7.19 -6.59 -18.43
N GLU A 183 -7.71 -7.81 -18.66
CA GLU A 183 -8.98 -8.02 -19.34
C GLU A 183 -10.14 -8.21 -18.35
N THR A 184 -11.36 -7.97 -18.85
CA THR A 184 -12.61 -8.19 -18.12
C THR A 184 -13.69 -8.71 -19.07
N TYR A 185 -14.76 -9.25 -18.50
CA TYR A 185 -15.89 -9.84 -19.22
C TYR A 185 -16.73 -8.76 -19.91
N ASP A 186 -17.15 -9.03 -21.15
CA ASP A 186 -17.92 -8.07 -21.95
C ASP A 186 -19.26 -7.70 -21.31
N PHE A 187 -19.97 -8.66 -20.71
CA PHE A 187 -21.26 -8.43 -20.04
C PHE A 187 -21.17 -7.52 -18.81
N LEU A 188 -19.96 -7.18 -18.32
CA LEU A 188 -19.75 -6.24 -17.22
C LEU A 188 -19.39 -4.83 -17.73
N LYS A 189 -19.07 -4.65 -19.01
CA LYS A 189 -18.55 -3.38 -19.54
C LYS A 189 -19.68 -2.37 -19.73
N ASN A 190 -19.61 -1.28 -18.98
CA ASN A 190 -20.55 -0.15 -19.04
C ASN A 190 -22.00 -0.56 -18.70
N VAL A 191 -22.14 -1.41 -17.69
CA VAL A 191 -23.41 -2.00 -17.26
C VAL A 191 -23.90 -1.36 -15.96
N VAL A 192 -25.22 -1.16 -15.88
CA VAL A 192 -25.93 -0.77 -14.65
C VAL A 192 -27.00 -1.81 -14.34
N VAL A 193 -26.98 -2.36 -13.14
CA VAL A 193 -27.96 -3.37 -12.69
C VAL A 193 -28.83 -2.80 -11.57
N ASN A 194 -30.15 -2.86 -11.76
CA ASN A 194 -31.10 -2.60 -10.69
C ASN A 194 -31.29 -3.86 -9.84
N GLY A 195 -30.73 -3.88 -8.65
CA GLY A 195 -30.79 -5.04 -7.76
C GLY A 195 -30.02 -4.83 -6.47
N ASP A 196 -30.23 -5.76 -5.53
CA ASP A 196 -29.38 -5.85 -4.36
C ASP A 196 -27.98 -6.33 -4.78
N VAL A 197 -26.95 -5.62 -4.34
CA VAL A 197 -25.57 -5.89 -4.77
C VAL A 197 -25.14 -7.33 -4.46
N LEU A 198 -25.56 -7.91 -3.33
CA LEU A 198 -25.18 -9.28 -2.98
C LEU A 198 -25.82 -10.30 -3.92
N GLU A 199 -27.04 -10.04 -4.40
CA GLU A 199 -27.70 -10.89 -5.39
C GLU A 199 -27.03 -10.78 -6.77
N VAL A 200 -26.68 -9.56 -7.19
CA VAL A 200 -25.99 -9.34 -8.46
C VAL A 200 -24.61 -10.02 -8.46
N LEU A 201 -23.84 -9.88 -7.37
CA LEU A 201 -22.48 -10.41 -7.29
C LEU A 201 -22.41 -11.94 -7.35
N LYS A 202 -23.48 -12.67 -7.03
CA LYS A 202 -23.53 -14.15 -7.17
C LYS A 202 -23.24 -14.62 -8.60
N SER A 203 -23.65 -13.85 -9.61
CA SER A 203 -23.41 -14.18 -11.02
C SER A 203 -22.07 -13.64 -11.54
N VAL A 204 -21.34 -12.82 -10.77
CA VAL A 204 -20.09 -12.22 -11.23
C VAL A 204 -18.91 -13.16 -10.95
N PRO A 205 -18.09 -13.54 -11.95
CA PRO A 205 -16.92 -14.37 -11.75
C PRO A 205 -15.87 -13.72 -10.84
N ASN A 206 -15.04 -14.55 -10.21
CA ASN A 206 -13.89 -14.09 -9.43
C ASN A 206 -12.95 -13.23 -10.30
N GLU A 207 -12.26 -12.27 -9.69
CA GLU A 207 -11.21 -11.48 -10.37
C GLU A 207 -11.64 -10.82 -11.69
N SER A 208 -12.85 -10.24 -11.70
CA SER A 208 -13.44 -9.53 -12.83
C SER A 208 -13.15 -8.02 -12.85
N VAL A 209 -12.97 -7.38 -11.69
CA VAL A 209 -12.90 -5.90 -11.57
C VAL A 209 -11.50 -5.38 -11.20
N HIS A 210 -11.18 -4.17 -11.66
CA HIS A 210 -9.85 -3.57 -11.53
C HIS A 210 -9.78 -2.49 -10.45
N LEU A 211 -10.89 -1.81 -10.19
CA LEU A 211 -11.00 -0.79 -9.14
C LEU A 211 -12.41 -0.85 -8.59
N THR A 212 -12.55 -0.85 -7.27
CA THR A 212 -13.83 -0.50 -6.64
C THR A 212 -13.70 0.87 -6.00
N PHE A 213 -14.57 1.81 -6.37
CA PHE A 213 -14.67 3.10 -5.69
C PHE A 213 -16.13 3.38 -5.35
N THR A 214 -16.39 3.60 -4.07
CA THR A 214 -17.75 3.69 -3.56
C THR A 214 -17.86 4.54 -2.31
N SER A 215 -19.09 4.89 -1.95
CA SER A 215 -19.44 5.31 -0.60
C SER A 215 -20.71 4.59 -0.17
N PRO A 216 -20.65 3.75 0.85
CA PRO A 216 -21.84 3.08 1.35
C PRO A 216 -22.86 4.08 1.91
N PRO A 217 -24.14 3.70 2.00
CA PRO A 217 -25.10 4.44 2.81
C PRO A 217 -24.59 4.53 4.26
N TYR A 218 -24.67 5.70 4.88
CA TYR A 218 -24.19 5.88 6.25
C TYR A 218 -25.26 5.45 7.27
N TYR A 219 -24.84 4.75 8.32
CA TYR A 219 -25.72 4.20 9.36
C TYR A 219 -26.78 5.19 9.86
N ASN A 220 -28.04 4.94 9.51
CA ASN A 220 -29.22 5.71 9.92
C ASN A 220 -29.05 7.23 9.78
N ALA A 221 -28.23 7.68 8.82
CA ALA A 221 -28.00 9.09 8.56
C ALA A 221 -29.09 9.70 7.64
N ARG A 222 -29.85 8.85 6.94
CA ARG A 222 -30.90 9.19 5.99
C ARG A 222 -32.05 8.19 6.09
N ASP A 223 -33.26 8.63 5.73
CA ASP A 223 -34.49 7.85 5.92
C ASP A 223 -34.59 6.61 5.01
N TYR A 224 -33.78 6.52 3.95
CA TYR A 224 -33.78 5.39 3.01
C TYR A 224 -32.80 4.27 3.38
N SER A 225 -32.06 4.39 4.48
CA SER A 225 -31.08 3.39 4.92
C SER A 225 -31.20 3.16 6.42
N ILE A 226 -32.17 2.32 6.78
CA ILE A 226 -32.50 1.99 8.17
C ILE A 226 -31.91 0.62 8.50
N TYR A 227 -31.03 0.60 9.49
CA TYR A 227 -30.41 -0.59 10.06
C TYR A 227 -30.88 -0.78 11.51
N PRO A 228 -31.19 -2.03 11.94
CA PRO A 228 -31.65 -2.30 13.31
C PRO A 228 -30.60 -1.94 14.36
N SER A 229 -29.32 -2.18 14.07
CA SER A 229 -28.20 -1.81 14.93
C SER A 229 -26.97 -1.41 14.12
N TYR A 230 -26.02 -0.76 14.80
CA TYR A 230 -24.73 -0.42 14.19
C TYR A 230 -23.91 -1.67 13.84
N GLN A 231 -24.08 -2.75 14.60
CA GLN A 231 -23.41 -4.00 14.30
C GLN A 231 -23.97 -4.65 13.03
N ASP A 232 -25.30 -4.64 12.86
CA ASP A 232 -25.93 -5.15 11.64
C ASP A 232 -25.50 -4.35 10.42
N TYR A 233 -25.35 -3.02 10.56
CA TYR A 233 -24.78 -2.18 9.53
C TYR A 233 -23.37 -2.60 9.12
N LEU A 234 -22.46 -2.81 10.09
CA LEU A 234 -21.10 -3.26 9.82
C LEU A 234 -21.07 -4.65 9.18
N ASN A 235 -21.91 -5.58 9.66
CA ASN A 235 -22.02 -6.92 9.10
C ASN A 235 -22.50 -6.89 7.64
N SER A 236 -23.52 -6.09 7.32
CA SER A 236 -23.99 -5.93 5.95
C SER A 236 -22.90 -5.36 5.03
N LEU A 237 -22.11 -4.40 5.49
CA LEU A 237 -20.97 -3.90 4.71
C LEU A 237 -19.86 -4.94 4.57
N GLU A 238 -19.58 -5.72 5.62
CA GLU A 238 -18.61 -6.82 5.58
C GLU A 238 -18.96 -7.81 4.47
N GLU A 239 -20.23 -8.24 4.37
CA GLU A 239 -20.69 -9.16 3.33
C GLU A 239 -20.45 -8.61 1.91
N VAL A 240 -20.81 -7.34 1.68
CA VAL A 240 -20.61 -6.69 0.39
C VAL A 240 -19.12 -6.59 0.04
N PHE A 241 -18.28 -6.19 1.00
CA PHE A 241 -16.85 -6.03 0.74
C PHE A 241 -16.07 -7.35 0.68
N LYS A 242 -16.62 -8.43 1.26
CA LYS A 242 -16.12 -9.79 1.07
C LYS A 242 -16.39 -10.29 -0.35
N GLU A 243 -17.58 -10.08 -0.89
CA GLU A 243 -17.87 -10.39 -2.30
C GLU A 243 -17.11 -9.47 -3.26
N THR A 244 -16.96 -8.19 -2.89
CA THR A 244 -16.10 -7.24 -3.63
C THR A 244 -14.65 -7.73 -3.68
N HIS A 245 -14.12 -8.29 -2.58
CA HIS A 245 -12.78 -8.88 -2.57
C HIS A 245 -12.67 -10.04 -3.55
N ARG A 246 -13.65 -10.94 -3.56
CA ARG A 246 -13.70 -12.10 -4.47
C ARG A 246 -13.62 -11.66 -5.93
N ILE A 247 -14.42 -10.67 -6.33
CA ILE A 247 -14.47 -10.19 -7.72
C ILE A 247 -13.32 -9.23 -8.08
N THR A 248 -12.64 -8.63 -7.10
CA THR A 248 -11.49 -7.76 -7.37
C THR A 248 -10.29 -8.59 -7.79
N LYS A 249 -9.58 -8.18 -8.84
CA LYS A 249 -8.36 -8.86 -9.28
C LYS A 249 -7.26 -8.76 -8.22
N GLU A 250 -6.41 -9.78 -8.12
CA GLU A 250 -5.24 -9.78 -7.22
C GLU A 250 -4.42 -8.48 -7.32
N GLY A 251 -4.04 -7.90 -6.18
CA GLY A 251 -3.22 -6.68 -6.16
C GLY A 251 -3.93 -5.41 -6.63
N ARG A 252 -5.24 -5.44 -6.91
CA ARG A 252 -6.06 -4.28 -7.29
C ARG A 252 -6.80 -3.65 -6.10
N PHE A 253 -7.40 -2.49 -6.33
CA PHE A 253 -7.74 -1.56 -5.25
C PHE A 253 -9.24 -1.48 -4.95
N LEU A 254 -9.53 -1.23 -3.68
CA LEU A 254 -10.83 -0.83 -3.13
C LEU A 254 -10.63 0.51 -2.41
N ILE A 255 -11.41 1.52 -2.79
CA ILE A 255 -11.44 2.81 -2.10
C ILE A 255 -12.86 3.03 -1.58
N VAL A 256 -12.96 3.25 -0.27
CA VAL A 256 -14.24 3.43 0.42
C VAL A 256 -14.29 4.81 1.04
N ASN A 257 -15.16 5.68 0.52
CA ASN A 257 -15.42 6.97 1.13
C ASN A 257 -16.42 6.83 2.29
N THR A 258 -15.99 7.11 3.51
CA THR A 258 -16.85 7.10 4.71
C THR A 258 -16.49 8.27 5.64
N SER A 259 -17.39 8.58 6.57
CA SER A 259 -17.13 9.59 7.59
C SER A 259 -17.66 9.16 8.95
N PRO A 260 -17.05 9.63 10.06
CA PRO A 260 -17.66 9.47 11.36
C PRO A 260 -18.99 10.22 11.44
N ILE A 261 -20.06 9.53 11.79
CA ILE A 261 -21.39 10.12 11.92
C ILE A 261 -21.73 10.43 13.39
N ILE A 262 -22.70 11.33 13.59
CA ILE A 262 -23.21 11.67 14.92
C ILE A 262 -24.70 11.36 14.95
N ILE A 263 -25.11 10.49 15.87
CA ILE A 263 -26.51 10.26 16.19
C ILE A 263 -26.91 11.24 17.31
N PRO A 264 -27.95 12.06 17.09
CA PRO A 264 -28.41 13.01 18.09
C PRO A 264 -28.95 12.27 19.33
N ARG A 265 -28.87 12.92 20.49
CA ARG A 265 -29.50 12.40 21.72
C ARG A 265 -31.01 12.31 21.55
N VAL A 266 -31.63 11.31 22.16
CA VAL A 266 -33.09 11.14 22.16
C VAL A 266 -33.77 12.17 23.05
N SER A 267 -33.18 12.49 24.21
CA SER A 267 -33.71 13.49 25.15
C SER A 267 -32.58 14.18 25.93
N ARG A 268 -32.93 15.14 26.81
CA ARG A 268 -31.95 15.85 27.65
C ARG A 268 -31.20 14.97 28.64
N SER A 269 -31.74 13.79 29.00
CA SER A 269 -31.06 12.81 29.87
C SER A 269 -30.06 11.92 29.11
N HIS A 270 -30.00 12.02 27.78
CA HIS A 270 -29.13 11.20 26.95
C HIS A 270 -28.01 12.05 26.31
N SER A 271 -26.88 11.41 26.00
CA SER A 271 -25.80 12.00 25.22
C SER A 271 -25.94 11.66 23.73
N SER A 272 -25.40 12.51 22.86
CA SER A 272 -25.22 12.15 21.45
C SER A 272 -24.09 11.14 21.32
N LYS A 273 -24.20 10.18 20.41
CA LYS A 273 -23.14 9.20 20.14
C LYS A 273 -22.49 9.49 18.79
N ARG A 274 -21.16 9.37 18.72
CA ARG A 274 -20.39 9.45 17.48
C ARG A 274 -19.92 8.06 17.09
N TYR A 275 -20.22 7.63 15.87
CA TYR A 275 -19.81 6.33 15.34
C TYR A 275 -18.65 6.52 14.35
N PRO A 276 -17.48 5.89 14.62
CA PRO A 276 -16.27 6.04 13.81
C PRO A 276 -16.24 5.06 12.61
N ILE A 277 -17.26 5.11 11.74
CA ILE A 277 -17.45 4.18 10.58
C ILE A 277 -16.15 3.76 9.87
N PRO A 278 -15.29 4.67 9.35
CA PRO A 278 -14.08 4.27 8.63
C PRO A 278 -13.14 3.38 9.45
N PHE A 279 -13.07 3.60 10.76
CA PHE A 279 -12.17 2.91 11.67
C PHE A 279 -12.75 1.57 12.13
N ASP A 280 -14.06 1.51 12.38
CA ASP A 280 -14.74 0.26 12.74
C ASP A 280 -14.78 -0.71 11.54
N LEU A 281 -15.04 -0.19 10.33
CA LEU A 281 -15.06 -0.99 9.10
C LEU A 281 -13.68 -1.53 8.72
N HIS A 282 -12.60 -0.80 9.03
CA HIS A 282 -11.23 -1.19 8.70
C HIS A 282 -10.86 -2.59 9.18
N HIS A 283 -11.26 -2.96 10.41
CA HIS A 283 -10.98 -4.28 10.96
C HIS A 283 -11.55 -5.42 10.09
N TYR A 284 -12.79 -5.27 9.65
CA TYR A 284 -13.47 -6.26 8.81
C TYR A 284 -12.81 -6.39 7.44
N LEU A 285 -12.40 -5.28 6.84
CA LEU A 285 -11.73 -5.30 5.54
C LEU A 285 -10.38 -6.03 5.63
N VAL A 286 -9.54 -5.67 6.61
CA VAL A 286 -8.21 -6.30 6.77
C VAL A 286 -8.33 -7.80 7.06
N LYS A 287 -9.27 -8.18 7.93
CA LYS A 287 -9.58 -9.58 8.24
C LYS A 287 -9.97 -10.39 6.99
N ASN A 288 -10.68 -9.77 6.04
CA ASN A 288 -11.15 -10.41 4.81
C ASN A 288 -10.14 -10.35 3.65
N GLY A 289 -8.86 -10.13 3.94
CA GLY A 289 -7.80 -10.22 2.92
C GLY A 289 -7.55 -8.93 2.14
N TRP A 290 -8.06 -7.79 2.62
CA TRP A 290 -7.63 -6.49 2.16
C TRP A 290 -6.35 -6.05 2.91
N GLU A 291 -5.48 -5.33 2.22
CA GLU A 291 -4.30 -4.67 2.78
C GLU A 291 -4.59 -3.17 2.81
N PHE A 292 -4.46 -2.55 3.97
CA PHE A 292 -4.58 -1.09 4.08
C PHE A 292 -3.33 -0.42 3.50
N ILE A 293 -3.55 0.51 2.57
CA ILE A 293 -2.48 1.20 1.85
C ILE A 293 -2.33 2.64 2.32
N ASP A 294 -3.45 3.37 2.44
CA ASP A 294 -3.43 4.79 2.78
C ASP A 294 -4.81 5.27 3.29
N ASP A 295 -4.83 6.40 3.99
CA ASP A 295 -6.03 7.16 4.33
C ASP A 295 -5.95 8.55 3.71
N ILE A 296 -6.83 8.80 2.74
CA ILE A 296 -6.95 10.11 2.11
C ILE A 296 -8.05 10.90 2.84
N VAL A 297 -7.69 12.06 3.35
CA VAL A 297 -8.60 12.99 4.02
C VAL A 297 -9.19 13.94 2.99
N TRP A 298 -10.47 13.77 2.68
CA TRP A 298 -11.23 14.75 1.90
C TRP A 298 -11.62 15.91 2.81
N LEU A 299 -10.95 17.04 2.64
CA LEU A 299 -11.21 18.29 3.35
C LEU A 299 -12.20 19.15 2.56
N LYS A 300 -13.40 19.34 3.13
CA LYS A 300 -14.44 20.21 2.60
C LYS A 300 -14.27 21.63 3.13
N PRO A 301 -14.70 22.67 2.40
CA PRO A 301 -14.75 24.02 2.94
C PRO A 301 -15.67 24.13 4.16
N GLU A 302 -15.30 24.94 5.15
CA GLU A 302 -16.06 25.06 6.40
C GLU A 302 -17.52 25.50 6.19
N TYR A 303 -17.78 26.39 5.21
CA TYR A 303 -19.13 26.87 4.91
C TYR A 303 -20.07 25.78 4.34
N SER A 304 -19.52 24.65 3.89
CA SER A 304 -20.29 23.58 3.26
C SER A 304 -20.88 22.56 4.25
N VAL A 305 -20.50 22.64 5.54
CA VAL A 305 -20.97 21.72 6.57
C VAL A 305 -21.95 22.38 7.54
N LYS A 306 -22.93 21.60 8.01
CA LYS A 306 -23.90 22.09 9.01
C LYS A 306 -23.17 22.54 10.27
N ASN A 307 -23.45 23.76 10.74
CA ASN A 307 -22.93 24.26 12.00
C ASN A 307 -23.48 23.43 13.18
N ARG A 308 -22.59 22.70 13.86
CA ARG A 308 -22.92 21.85 15.03
C ARG A 308 -22.26 22.37 16.32
N ILE A 309 -21.67 23.56 16.30
CA ILE A 309 -20.82 24.09 17.37
C ILE A 309 -21.40 25.32 18.07
N GLY A 310 -22.62 25.74 17.71
CA GLY A 310 -23.24 26.97 18.26
C GLY A 310 -23.22 27.06 19.78
N GLY A 311 -23.50 25.95 20.48
CA GLY A 311 -23.45 25.93 21.96
C GLY A 311 -22.04 26.19 22.53
N PHE A 312 -20.99 25.69 21.87
CA PHE A 312 -19.61 26.00 22.27
C PHE A 312 -19.24 27.44 21.93
N MET A 313 -19.61 27.94 20.74
CA MET A 313 -19.36 29.33 20.33
C MET A 313 -19.97 30.33 21.33
N GLN A 314 -21.17 30.03 21.84
CA GLN A 314 -21.89 30.86 22.80
C GLN A 314 -21.27 30.83 24.20
N HIS A 315 -20.94 29.65 24.73
CA HIS A 315 -20.59 29.51 26.15
C HIS A 315 -19.10 29.36 26.42
N ARG A 316 -18.33 28.81 25.47
CA ARG A 316 -16.87 28.59 25.53
C ARG A 316 -16.35 27.93 26.82
N LYS A 317 -17.19 27.12 27.47
CA LYS A 317 -16.81 26.44 28.71
C LYS A 317 -15.86 25.27 28.41
N PRO A 318 -14.83 25.02 29.25
CA PRO A 318 -14.07 23.78 29.22
C PRO A 318 -15.01 22.56 29.23
N LEU A 319 -14.57 21.45 28.63
CA LEU A 319 -15.35 20.21 28.40
C LEU A 319 -16.50 20.31 27.37
N MET A 320 -16.83 21.51 26.88
CA MET A 320 -17.84 21.68 25.81
C MET A 320 -17.23 21.84 24.41
N TYR A 321 -15.90 21.76 24.27
CA TYR A 321 -15.23 21.89 22.97
C TYR A 321 -15.72 20.82 22.00
N LYS A 322 -16.17 21.26 20.83
CA LYS A 322 -16.60 20.41 19.73
C LYS A 322 -16.28 21.11 18.43
N PRO A 323 -15.53 20.49 17.50
CA PRO A 323 -15.28 21.06 16.18
C PRO A 323 -16.42 20.74 15.21
N ASN A 324 -16.58 21.58 14.17
CA ASN A 324 -17.35 21.19 12.99
C ASN A 324 -16.56 20.13 12.24
N ALA A 325 -17.20 19.01 11.88
CA ALA A 325 -16.57 17.96 11.08
C ALA A 325 -16.60 18.38 9.61
N VAL A 326 -15.43 18.78 9.09
CA VAL A 326 -15.22 19.21 7.69
C VAL A 326 -14.50 18.16 6.85
N THR A 327 -14.29 16.97 7.39
CA THR A 327 -13.52 15.91 6.75
C THR A 327 -14.33 14.64 6.53
N GLU A 328 -14.04 13.95 5.43
CA GLU A 328 -14.37 12.55 5.19
C GLU A 328 -13.09 11.78 4.86
N TYR A 329 -13.16 10.45 4.91
CA TYR A 329 -12.03 9.56 4.69
C TYR A 329 -12.28 8.68 3.47
N LEU A 330 -11.35 8.74 2.53
CA LEU A 330 -11.22 7.75 1.46
C LEU A 330 -10.19 6.73 1.95
N MET A 331 -10.69 5.64 2.50
CA MET A 331 -9.85 4.54 2.98
C MET A 331 -9.39 3.71 1.77
N VAL A 332 -8.07 3.61 1.56
CA VAL A 332 -7.48 2.94 0.39
C VAL A 332 -6.99 1.56 0.78
N TYR A 333 -7.53 0.56 0.11
CA TYR A 333 -7.19 -0.84 0.30
C TYR A 333 -6.73 -1.48 -1.00
N ARG A 334 -5.91 -2.53 -0.88
CA ARG A 334 -5.47 -3.38 -1.98
C ARG A 334 -5.79 -4.83 -1.65
N LYS A 335 -6.26 -5.61 -2.62
CA LYS A 335 -6.40 -7.06 -2.46
C LYS A 335 -5.01 -7.66 -2.23
N GLN A 336 -4.83 -8.35 -1.11
CA GLN A 336 -3.52 -8.88 -0.69
C GLN A 336 -2.84 -9.68 -1.82
N THR A 337 -1.53 -9.47 -1.96
CA THR A 337 -0.68 -10.17 -2.93
C THR A 337 0.78 -10.15 -2.49
N THR A 338 1.54 -11.17 -2.88
CA THR A 338 3.01 -11.22 -2.69
C THR A 338 3.78 -10.54 -3.84
N LYS A 339 3.05 -10.16 -4.90
CA LYS A 339 3.59 -9.56 -6.13
C LYS A 339 3.78 -8.06 -5.95
N LEU A 340 4.83 -7.54 -6.58
CA LEU A 340 5.10 -6.10 -6.57
C LEU A 340 4.13 -5.37 -7.48
N ILE A 341 3.94 -4.07 -7.26
CA ILE A 341 3.04 -3.25 -8.09
C ILE A 341 3.43 -3.28 -9.58
N ASP A 342 4.73 -3.38 -9.88
CA ASP A 342 5.26 -3.52 -11.23
C ASP A 342 4.69 -4.73 -11.99
N TRP A 343 4.32 -5.81 -11.29
CA TRP A 343 3.67 -6.97 -11.92
C TRP A 343 2.33 -6.57 -12.54
N ASN A 344 1.52 -5.77 -11.84
CA ASN A 344 0.28 -5.23 -12.39
C ASN A 344 0.58 -4.31 -13.57
N ILE A 345 1.55 -3.40 -13.44
CA ILE A 345 1.84 -2.39 -14.46
C ILE A 345 2.35 -3.03 -15.76
N ARG A 346 3.19 -4.06 -15.68
CA ARG A 346 3.74 -4.77 -16.86
C ARG A 346 2.70 -5.57 -17.64
N SER A 347 1.48 -5.73 -17.13
CA SER A 347 0.38 -6.37 -17.87
C SER A 347 -0.20 -5.47 -18.96
N TYR A 348 0.12 -4.17 -18.95
CA TYR A 348 -0.36 -3.21 -19.94
C TYR A 348 0.68 -2.95 -21.02
N ASP A 349 0.21 -2.70 -22.24
CA ASP A 349 1.07 -2.24 -23.32
C ASP A 349 1.60 -0.80 -23.06
N TYR A 350 2.61 -0.41 -23.84
CA TYR A 350 3.25 0.89 -23.69
C TYR A 350 2.28 2.06 -23.90
N GLN A 351 1.40 1.97 -24.90
CA GLN A 351 0.47 3.04 -25.23
C GLN A 351 -0.54 3.25 -24.10
N THR A 352 -1.18 2.19 -23.62
CA THR A 352 -2.11 2.23 -22.49
C THR A 352 -1.42 2.81 -21.24
N THR A 353 -0.16 2.44 -21.00
CA THR A 353 0.64 2.99 -19.89
C THR A 353 0.88 4.49 -20.05
N GLN A 354 1.25 4.97 -21.24
CA GLN A 354 1.45 6.41 -21.48
C GLN A 354 0.16 7.19 -21.33
N GLU A 355 -0.93 6.69 -21.89
CA GLU A 355 -2.23 7.36 -21.86
C GLU A 355 -2.89 7.35 -20.48
N SER A 356 -2.48 6.44 -19.60
CA SER A 356 -3.01 6.34 -18.23
C SER A 356 -2.24 7.18 -17.22
N LYS A 357 -1.13 7.83 -17.62
CA LYS A 357 -0.34 8.68 -16.73
C LYS A 357 -1.22 9.73 -16.07
N VAL A 358 -1.01 9.90 -14.77
CA VAL A 358 -1.65 10.97 -14.01
C VAL A 358 -1.17 12.31 -14.58
N PRO A 359 -2.08 13.24 -14.95
CA PRO A 359 -1.69 14.56 -15.44
C PRO A 359 -0.89 15.36 -14.40
N GLU A 360 -0.10 16.32 -14.89
CA GLU A 360 0.59 17.30 -14.02
C GLU A 360 -0.39 18.05 -13.09
N GLY A 361 0.13 18.55 -11.98
CA GLY A 361 -0.69 19.20 -10.94
C GLY A 361 -1.44 18.21 -10.03
N TYR A 362 -0.98 16.95 -9.99
CA TYR A 362 -1.50 15.94 -9.08
C TYR A 362 -1.19 16.24 -7.60
N GLU A 363 -2.01 15.67 -6.72
CA GLU A 363 -1.85 15.82 -5.28
C GLU A 363 -0.62 15.08 -4.77
N LYS A 364 0.14 15.77 -3.91
CA LYS A 364 1.36 15.23 -3.28
C LYS A 364 1.15 14.87 -1.81
N THR A 365 -0.05 15.11 -1.29
CA THR A 365 -0.41 14.83 0.11
C THR A 365 -1.67 13.99 0.16
N ASN A 366 -1.90 13.35 1.31
CA ASN A 366 -3.13 12.62 1.58
C ASN A 366 -4.30 13.55 1.97
N VAL A 367 -4.16 14.88 1.92
CA VAL A 367 -5.26 15.82 2.20
C VAL A 367 -5.75 16.44 0.90
N TRP A 368 -6.97 16.09 0.49
CA TRP A 368 -7.59 16.57 -0.74
C TRP A 368 -8.62 17.64 -0.45
N LYS A 369 -8.37 18.86 -0.93
CA LYS A 369 -9.29 19.99 -0.81
C LYS A 369 -10.22 20.02 -2.00
N ILE A 370 -11.46 19.55 -1.82
CA ILE A 370 -12.44 19.44 -2.90
C ILE A 370 -13.79 19.92 -2.37
N ASP A 371 -14.44 20.80 -3.12
CA ASP A 371 -15.78 21.30 -2.80
C ASP A 371 -16.83 20.19 -2.97
N PRO A 372 -17.79 20.06 -2.04
CA PRO A 372 -18.90 19.12 -2.21
C PRO A 372 -19.84 19.56 -3.34
N CYS A 373 -20.54 18.59 -3.92
CA CYS A 373 -21.58 18.84 -4.93
C CYS A 373 -22.97 18.59 -4.35
N PHE A 374 -23.99 19.19 -4.95
CA PHE A 374 -25.39 19.01 -4.58
C PHE A 374 -26.20 18.47 -5.76
N ASP A 375 -27.06 17.49 -5.51
CA ASP A 375 -28.04 16.98 -6.46
C ASP A 375 -29.42 16.94 -5.80
N LYS A 376 -30.45 17.32 -6.58
CA LYS A 376 -31.83 17.44 -6.08
C LYS A 376 -32.49 16.09 -5.82
N ILE A 377 -32.08 15.05 -6.53
CA ILE A 377 -32.68 13.71 -6.51
C ILE A 377 -31.85 12.79 -5.61
N HIS A 378 -30.51 12.87 -5.67
CA HIS A 378 -29.63 12.12 -4.78
C HIS A 378 -28.92 13.06 -3.80
N SER A 379 -29.34 13.07 -2.53
CA SER A 379 -28.82 14.03 -1.55
C SER A 379 -27.35 13.83 -1.10
N ALA A 380 -26.68 12.76 -1.57
CA ALA A 380 -25.35 12.34 -1.10
C ALA A 380 -24.37 12.03 -2.26
N VAL A 381 -24.29 12.88 -3.29
CA VAL A 381 -23.42 12.65 -4.45
C VAL A 381 -21.97 13.07 -4.18
N PHE A 382 -21.00 12.23 -4.56
CA PHE A 382 -19.58 12.63 -4.57
C PHE A 382 -19.30 13.64 -5.69
N PRO A 383 -18.43 14.64 -5.48
CA PRO A 383 -17.99 15.53 -6.54
C PRO A 383 -17.31 14.75 -7.68
N VAL A 384 -17.54 15.17 -8.92
CA VAL A 384 -16.88 14.57 -10.11
C VAL A 384 -15.35 14.63 -9.97
N GLU A 385 -14.82 15.72 -9.39
CA GLU A 385 -13.38 15.87 -9.16
C GLU A 385 -12.82 14.79 -8.20
N LEU A 386 -13.58 14.42 -7.16
CA LEU A 386 -13.18 13.35 -6.24
C LEU A 386 -13.13 12.00 -6.98
N CYS A 387 -14.19 11.68 -7.74
CA CYS A 387 -14.23 10.46 -8.57
C CYS A 387 -13.10 10.43 -9.59
N LYS A 388 -12.86 11.57 -10.26
CA LYS A 388 -11.84 11.70 -11.30
C LYS A 388 -10.46 11.37 -10.73
N ARG A 389 -10.14 11.95 -9.57
CA ARG A 389 -8.84 11.74 -8.91
C ARG A 389 -8.63 10.28 -8.53
N VAL A 390 -9.61 9.65 -7.87
CA VAL A 390 -9.52 8.22 -7.50
C VAL A 390 -9.35 7.34 -8.75
N ILE A 391 -10.18 7.52 -9.78
CA ILE A 391 -10.12 6.71 -10.99
C ILE A 391 -8.79 6.87 -11.71
N GLN A 392 -8.25 8.09 -11.82
CA GLN A 392 -6.97 8.34 -12.48
C GLN A 392 -5.78 7.76 -11.68
N TYR A 393 -5.83 7.78 -10.35
CA TYR A 393 -4.68 7.37 -9.53
C TYR A 393 -4.61 5.85 -9.35
N TYR A 394 -5.75 5.15 -9.40
CA TYR A 394 -5.85 3.73 -9.06
C TYR A 394 -6.34 2.82 -10.21
N SER A 395 -6.43 3.33 -11.45
CA SER A 395 -6.78 2.51 -12.62
C SER A 395 -6.10 2.98 -13.91
N PHE A 396 -5.85 2.03 -14.81
CA PHE A 396 -5.45 2.30 -16.19
C PHE A 396 -6.67 2.57 -17.07
N LYS A 397 -6.46 3.14 -18.26
CA LYS A 397 -7.51 3.19 -19.29
C LYS A 397 -7.98 1.76 -19.62
N ASN A 398 -9.24 1.65 -20.01
CA ASN A 398 -9.98 0.39 -20.25
C ASN A 398 -10.22 -0.50 -19.02
N ASP A 399 -9.63 -0.21 -17.86
CA ASP A 399 -9.96 -0.91 -16.61
C ASP A 399 -11.46 -0.80 -16.29
N LEU A 400 -11.97 -1.82 -15.61
CA LEU A 400 -13.34 -1.90 -15.14
C LEU A 400 -13.46 -1.36 -13.70
N ILE A 401 -14.23 -0.29 -13.55
CA ILE A 401 -14.51 0.39 -12.28
C ILE A 401 -15.85 -0.07 -11.73
N PHE A 402 -15.86 -0.60 -10.52
CA PHE A 402 -17.05 -1.08 -9.82
C PHE A 402 -17.52 -0.08 -8.75
N ASP A 403 -18.84 0.13 -8.67
CA ASP A 403 -19.49 0.84 -7.58
C ASP A 403 -20.71 0.02 -7.09
N PRO A 404 -20.62 -0.63 -5.90
CA PRO A 404 -21.71 -1.39 -5.30
C PRO A 404 -22.90 -0.53 -4.86
N PHE A 405 -22.71 0.78 -4.69
CA PHE A 405 -23.71 1.71 -4.15
C PHE A 405 -23.83 2.94 -5.06
N ALA A 406 -24.18 2.69 -6.33
CA ALA A 406 -23.98 3.66 -7.40
C ALA A 406 -24.76 4.98 -7.23
N GLY A 407 -25.91 4.97 -6.54
CA GLY A 407 -26.75 6.13 -6.33
C GLY A 407 -27.08 6.81 -7.66
N SER A 408 -26.64 8.06 -7.81
CA SER A 408 -26.83 8.82 -9.06
C SER A 408 -25.92 8.38 -10.23
N GLY A 409 -24.99 7.45 -10.05
CA GLY A 409 -24.10 6.96 -11.11
C GLY A 409 -22.88 7.84 -11.43
N THR A 410 -22.45 8.71 -10.51
CA THR A 410 -21.33 9.63 -10.76
C THR A 410 -20.01 8.90 -11.04
N VAL A 411 -19.74 7.78 -10.36
CA VAL A 411 -18.54 6.97 -10.59
C VAL A 411 -18.50 6.45 -12.02
N GLY A 412 -19.58 5.84 -12.51
CA GLY A 412 -19.63 5.31 -13.87
C GLY A 412 -19.52 6.38 -14.95
N ARG A 413 -20.20 7.53 -14.79
CA ARG A 413 -20.05 8.66 -15.72
C ARG A 413 -18.61 9.16 -15.80
N THR A 414 -17.96 9.29 -14.64
CA THR A 414 -16.59 9.78 -14.56
C THR A 414 -15.60 8.76 -15.12
N ALA A 415 -15.80 7.46 -14.84
CA ALA A 415 -15.00 6.37 -15.40
C ALA A 415 -15.06 6.39 -16.92
N LYS A 416 -16.27 6.47 -17.49
CA LYS A 416 -16.46 6.52 -18.95
C LYS A 416 -15.77 7.74 -19.58
N ALA A 417 -15.96 8.93 -19.00
CA ALA A 417 -15.33 10.17 -19.47
C ALA A 417 -13.79 10.12 -19.43
N LEU A 418 -13.22 9.32 -18.54
CA LEU A 418 -11.78 9.08 -18.44
C LEU A 418 -11.29 7.92 -19.32
N GLY A 419 -12.14 7.31 -20.14
CA GLY A 419 -11.77 6.17 -20.98
C GLY A 419 -11.62 4.85 -20.21
N ARG A 420 -12.35 4.69 -19.10
CA ARG A 420 -12.48 3.43 -18.34
C ARG A 420 -13.87 2.82 -18.60
N LYS A 421 -14.03 1.53 -18.27
CA LYS A 421 -15.33 0.85 -18.25
C LYS A 421 -15.91 0.93 -16.85
N PHE A 422 -17.22 0.76 -16.72
CA PHE A 422 -17.85 0.71 -15.39
C PHE A 422 -18.81 -0.46 -15.24
N PHE A 423 -19.02 -0.89 -14.00
CA PHE A 423 -20.07 -1.80 -13.58
C PHE A 423 -20.71 -1.21 -12.32
N LEU A 424 -22.01 -0.96 -12.34
CA LEU A 424 -22.74 -0.28 -11.26
C LEU A 424 -23.89 -1.13 -10.76
N THR A 425 -24.11 -1.17 -9.44
CA THR A 425 -25.33 -1.72 -8.85
C THR A 425 -26.07 -0.66 -8.05
N GLU A 426 -27.40 -0.63 -8.18
CA GLU A 426 -28.25 0.27 -7.42
C GLU A 426 -29.58 -0.42 -7.07
N LYS A 427 -29.90 -0.49 -5.78
CA LYS A 427 -31.10 -1.16 -5.27
C LYS A 427 -32.35 -0.30 -5.44
N ASN A 428 -32.24 1.02 -5.27
CA ASN A 428 -33.38 1.93 -5.34
C ASN A 428 -33.77 2.19 -6.81
N PRO A 429 -34.96 1.77 -7.26
CA PRO A 429 -35.40 1.95 -8.64
C PRO A 429 -35.49 3.43 -9.04
N THR A 430 -35.71 4.34 -8.08
CA THR A 430 -35.73 5.79 -8.35
C THR A 430 -34.37 6.30 -8.82
N TYR A 431 -33.29 5.86 -8.18
CA TYR A 431 -31.93 6.24 -8.57
C TYR A 431 -31.49 5.56 -9.86
N PHE A 432 -31.92 4.32 -10.06
CA PHE A 432 -31.73 3.61 -11.33
C PHE A 432 -32.39 4.32 -12.51
N GLU A 433 -33.67 4.67 -12.41
CA GLU A 433 -34.39 5.43 -13.44
C GLU A 433 -33.79 6.84 -13.62
N TYR A 434 -33.29 7.45 -12.54
CA TYR A 434 -32.54 8.71 -12.65
C TYR A 434 -31.27 8.54 -13.50
N MET A 435 -30.46 7.51 -13.27
CA MET A 435 -29.30 7.20 -14.11
C MET A 435 -29.68 7.01 -15.57
N LYS A 436 -30.76 6.26 -15.84
CA LYS A 436 -31.31 6.03 -17.18
C LYS A 436 -31.75 7.31 -17.86
N SER A 437 -32.40 8.23 -17.13
CA SER A 437 -32.81 9.54 -17.65
C SER A 437 -31.62 10.42 -18.09
N LYS A 438 -30.47 10.27 -17.42
CA LYS A 438 -29.24 10.99 -17.71
C LYS A 438 -28.44 10.38 -18.88
N ALA A 439 -28.84 9.21 -19.38
CA ALA A 439 -28.24 8.55 -20.54
C ALA A 439 -28.61 9.16 -21.89
N LYS A 440 -29.54 10.13 -21.93
CA LYS A 440 -29.85 10.93 -23.12
C LYS A 440 -28.87 12.10 -23.31
N PRO A 441 -28.68 12.61 -24.54
CA PRO A 441 -27.36 12.91 -25.11
C PRO A 441 -26.58 14.11 -24.55
N ASN A 442 -27.09 14.86 -23.56
CA ASN A 442 -26.45 16.11 -23.12
C ASN A 442 -25.72 16.06 -21.78
N LEU A 443 -25.69 14.90 -21.09
CA LEU A 443 -24.86 14.70 -19.88
C LEU A 443 -24.05 13.40 -19.92
N LEU A 444 -24.44 12.46 -20.78
CA LEU A 444 -23.67 11.29 -21.18
C LEU A 444 -23.15 11.37 -22.63
N GLY A 445 -23.16 12.59 -23.22
CA GLY A 445 -22.57 13.01 -24.51
C GLY A 445 -22.29 11.90 -25.51
N GLU A 446 -23.12 11.64 -26.52
CA GLU A 446 -22.83 10.68 -27.61
C GLU A 446 -22.36 9.25 -27.24
N PHE A 447 -22.46 8.80 -25.98
CA PHE A 447 -21.93 7.50 -25.60
C PHE A 447 -23.03 6.56 -25.12
N GLU A 448 -23.45 5.60 -25.97
CA GLU A 448 -24.33 4.49 -25.59
C GLU A 448 -23.76 3.79 -24.33
N THR A 449 -24.46 3.88 -23.21
CA THR A 449 -24.38 2.86 -22.16
C THR A 449 -25.16 1.67 -22.69
N GLN A 450 -24.46 0.62 -23.10
CA GLN A 450 -25.10 -0.45 -23.87
C GLN A 450 -26.15 -1.21 -23.05
N PHE A 451 -26.06 -1.25 -21.71
CA PHE A 451 -26.89 -2.15 -20.89
C PHE A 451 -27.35 -1.56 -19.55
N PHE A 452 -28.66 -1.33 -19.42
CA PHE A 452 -29.38 -1.15 -18.15
C PHE A 452 -30.26 -2.38 -17.94
N TRP A 453 -30.00 -3.15 -16.89
CA TRP A 453 -30.69 -4.42 -16.65
C TRP A 453 -31.36 -4.43 -15.28
N THR A 454 -32.51 -5.08 -15.22
CA THR A 454 -33.03 -5.63 -13.96
C THR A 454 -32.13 -6.79 -13.50
N LEU A 455 -32.24 -7.15 -12.22
CA LEU A 455 -31.51 -8.31 -11.69
C LEU A 455 -31.77 -9.59 -12.50
N GLU A 456 -33.03 -9.85 -12.87
CA GLU A 456 -33.42 -11.04 -13.64
C GLU A 456 -32.80 -11.05 -15.04
N GLU A 457 -32.86 -9.93 -15.76
CA GLU A 457 -32.23 -9.79 -17.08
C GLU A 457 -30.71 -9.99 -17.00
N PHE A 458 -30.06 -9.45 -15.96
CA PHE A 458 -28.62 -9.64 -15.75
C PHE A 458 -28.27 -11.10 -15.49
N VAL A 459 -28.98 -11.77 -14.58
CA VAL A 459 -28.71 -13.17 -14.24
C VAL A 459 -28.90 -14.07 -15.47
N ASN A 460 -29.98 -13.90 -16.22
CA ASN A 460 -30.29 -14.67 -17.42
C ASN A 460 -29.28 -14.44 -18.56
N HIS A 461 -28.65 -13.26 -18.61
CA HIS A 461 -27.63 -12.97 -19.61
C HIS A 461 -26.27 -13.59 -19.26
N VAL A 462 -25.94 -13.69 -17.96
CA VAL A 462 -24.63 -14.18 -17.50
C VAL A 462 -24.56 -15.71 -17.44
N LEU A 463 -25.68 -16.37 -17.14
CA LEU A 463 -25.80 -17.82 -17.05
C LEU A 463 -26.71 -18.33 -18.20
N PRO A 464 -26.17 -18.59 -19.40
CA PRO A 464 -26.95 -19.20 -20.48
C PRO A 464 -27.31 -20.67 -20.20
#